data_AF-A0A0Q0ZSD8-F1
#
_entry.id   AF-A0A0Q0ZSD8-F1
#
_cell.length_a   1.000
_cell.length_b   1.000
_cell.length_c   1.000
_cell.angle_alpha   90.00
_cell.angle_beta   90.00
_cell.angle_gamma   90.00
#
_symmetry.space_group_name_H-M   'P 1'
#
loop_
_entity.id
_entity.type
_entity.pdbx_description
1 polymer ?
#
loop_
_entity_poly.entity_id
_entity_poly.type
_entity_poly.pdbx_seq_one_letter_code
_entity_poly.pdbx_strand_id
1 'polypeptide(L)'
;MPIFINGREFELKPGETVLEVALRNDIYIPHLCFHPKTGKAGKCRACIVEVEGRRGLLTSCNLVAEEGMKVVTDSKQVKDAQKIIVDLILSSGHHDCLSCEQNGNCELQDAAYYLGIERPSFDLAPAEIETDNSSEFIFVDRSKCISCGRCVEGCTRTVVNEVLNFANRGFETRISFDNELPMGESTCVQCGECVQLCPVGAIIDSRMIGRGRTWELEKVETVCPYCGVGCKLEMHVDRQKNEIIRVTGVEDSPTNEGMLCVKGRYGFDFVSSQDRITTPLIKENGKFRAADWAEVIPYVGKKLKAIKKEFGSDAIAGLTSAKVTNEENFAFQKFMRSEIGTNNVDHCARL
;
A
#
# COMPACT_ATOMS: atom_id res chain seq x y z
N MET A 1 -1.59 -20.74 -28.05
CA MET A 1 -3.00 -20.78 -28.47
C MET A 1 -3.52 -19.35 -28.45
N PRO A 2 -4.01 -18.81 -29.58
CA PRO A 2 -4.39 -17.41 -29.66
C PRO A 2 -5.82 -17.13 -29.17
N ILE A 3 -6.01 -15.94 -28.62
CA ILE A 3 -7.32 -15.29 -28.42
C ILE A 3 -7.35 -13.98 -29.20
N PHE A 4 -8.52 -13.59 -29.69
CA PHE A 4 -8.70 -12.34 -30.41
C PHE A 4 -9.46 -11.34 -29.54
N ILE A 5 -8.87 -10.17 -29.28
CA ILE A 5 -9.54 -9.06 -28.58
C ILE A 5 -9.55 -7.85 -29.52
N ASN A 6 -10.75 -7.36 -29.87
CA ASN A 6 -10.97 -6.30 -30.86
C ASN A 6 -10.25 -6.57 -32.19
N GLY A 7 -10.27 -7.84 -32.63
CA GLY A 7 -9.63 -8.29 -33.87
C GLY A 7 -8.10 -8.44 -33.81
N ARG A 8 -7.45 -8.14 -32.67
CA ARG A 8 -6.01 -8.34 -32.47
C ARG A 8 -5.74 -9.68 -31.79
N GLU A 9 -4.70 -10.36 -32.24
CA GLU A 9 -4.30 -11.68 -31.73
C GLU A 9 -3.38 -11.55 -30.51
N PHE A 10 -3.65 -12.32 -29.47
CA PHE A 10 -2.86 -12.36 -28.24
C PHE A 10 -2.58 -13.79 -27.78
N GLU A 11 -1.44 -13.98 -27.11
CA GLU A 11 -1.04 -15.27 -26.56
C GLU A 11 -1.73 -15.54 -25.21
N LEU A 12 -2.33 -16.72 -25.08
CA LEU A 12 -2.95 -17.22 -23.86
C LEU A 12 -1.96 -17.95 -22.95
N LYS A 13 -2.01 -17.69 -21.64
CA LYS A 13 -1.51 -18.65 -20.64
C LYS A 13 -2.66 -19.50 -20.10
N PRO A 14 -2.44 -20.79 -19.79
CA PRO A 14 -3.48 -21.66 -19.27
C PRO A 14 -4.14 -21.10 -18.00
N GLY A 15 -5.47 -21.02 -17.99
CA GLY A 15 -6.25 -20.58 -16.82
C GLY A 15 -6.43 -19.07 -16.66
N GLU A 16 -5.78 -18.24 -17.50
CA GLU A 16 -6.02 -16.80 -17.53
C GLU A 16 -7.46 -16.48 -17.96
N THR A 17 -7.98 -15.38 -17.42
CA THR A 17 -9.25 -14.79 -17.83
C THR A 17 -9.06 -13.80 -18.96
N VAL A 18 -10.15 -13.47 -19.63
CA VAL A 18 -10.16 -12.43 -20.65
C VAL A 18 -9.67 -11.09 -20.08
N LEU A 19 -10.02 -10.76 -18.83
CA LEU A 19 -9.54 -9.54 -18.19
C LEU A 19 -8.02 -9.56 -17.97
N GLU A 20 -7.47 -10.66 -17.45
CA GLU A 20 -6.02 -10.79 -17.21
C GLU A 20 -5.23 -10.72 -18.53
N VAL A 21 -5.73 -11.33 -19.61
CA VAL A 21 -5.13 -11.22 -20.95
C VAL A 21 -5.18 -9.78 -21.45
N ALA A 22 -6.32 -9.09 -21.29
CA ALA A 22 -6.46 -7.69 -21.71
C ALA A 22 -5.48 -6.78 -20.96
N LEU A 23 -5.39 -6.91 -19.63
CA LEU A 23 -4.50 -6.10 -18.79
C LEU A 23 -3.02 -6.31 -19.12
N ARG A 24 -2.60 -7.56 -19.39
CA ARG A 24 -1.21 -7.88 -19.77
C ARG A 24 -0.81 -7.28 -21.12
N ASN A 25 -1.77 -6.90 -21.96
CA ASN A 25 -1.55 -6.34 -23.29
C ASN A 25 -2.04 -4.88 -23.40
N ASP A 26 -2.10 -4.16 -22.27
CA ASP A 26 -2.47 -2.74 -22.19
C ASP A 26 -3.85 -2.41 -22.80
N ILE A 27 -4.78 -3.38 -22.79
CA ILE A 27 -6.17 -3.18 -23.17
C ILE A 27 -6.99 -2.89 -21.92
N TYR A 28 -7.35 -1.62 -21.75
CA TYR A 28 -8.18 -1.21 -20.63
C TYR A 28 -9.64 -1.68 -20.80
N ILE A 29 -10.10 -2.44 -19.82
CA ILE A 29 -11.51 -2.79 -19.62
C ILE A 29 -11.88 -2.29 -18.22
N PRO A 30 -12.93 -1.46 -18.05
CA PRO A 30 -13.33 -0.98 -16.72
C PRO A 30 -13.52 -2.12 -15.71
N HIS A 31 -12.88 -2.05 -14.56
CA HIS A 31 -12.98 -3.07 -13.51
C HIS A 31 -12.76 -2.43 -12.13
N LEU A 32 -13.62 -2.76 -11.15
CA LEU A 32 -13.60 -2.12 -9.83
C LEU A 32 -13.56 -3.11 -8.66
N CYS A 33 -14.00 -4.35 -8.88
CA CYS A 33 -13.99 -5.40 -7.84
C CYS A 33 -12.90 -6.45 -8.07
N PHE A 34 -12.18 -6.38 -9.17
CA PHE A 34 -11.09 -7.30 -9.48
C PHE A 34 -9.76 -6.69 -9.05
N HIS A 35 -9.00 -7.42 -8.24
CA HIS A 35 -7.61 -7.14 -7.96
C HIS A 35 -6.87 -8.47 -7.95
N PRO A 36 -5.62 -8.57 -8.44
CA PRO A 36 -4.88 -9.85 -8.49
C PRO A 36 -4.91 -10.64 -7.16
N LYS A 37 -4.73 -9.94 -6.03
CA LYS A 37 -4.80 -10.54 -4.68
C LYS A 37 -6.18 -11.03 -4.23
N THR A 38 -7.24 -10.31 -4.60
CA THR A 38 -8.61 -10.62 -4.14
C THR A 38 -9.36 -11.49 -5.14
N GLY A 39 -8.80 -11.66 -6.32
CA GLY A 39 -9.33 -12.50 -7.38
C GLY A 39 -10.67 -12.01 -7.94
N LYS A 40 -11.47 -12.98 -8.37
CA LYS A 40 -12.58 -12.83 -9.31
C LYS A 40 -13.90 -12.79 -8.55
N ALA A 41 -14.49 -11.60 -8.42
CA ALA A 41 -15.75 -11.43 -7.68
C ALA A 41 -17.00 -11.33 -8.59
N GLY A 42 -16.87 -10.76 -9.79
CA GLY A 42 -18.00 -10.51 -10.69
C GLY A 42 -19.07 -9.54 -10.16
N LYS A 43 -18.81 -8.84 -9.05
CA LYS A 43 -19.78 -7.98 -8.33
C LYS A 43 -20.07 -6.66 -9.04
N CYS A 44 -19.03 -5.93 -9.44
CA CYS A 44 -19.20 -4.58 -10.01
C CYS A 44 -19.83 -4.56 -11.41
N ARG A 45 -19.73 -5.68 -12.16
CA ARG A 45 -20.18 -5.81 -13.56
C ARG A 45 -19.60 -4.80 -14.57
N ALA A 46 -18.68 -3.92 -14.18
CA ALA A 46 -18.06 -2.94 -15.08
C ALA A 46 -17.24 -3.60 -16.21
N CYS A 47 -16.70 -4.79 -15.97
CA CYS A 47 -15.81 -5.49 -16.91
C CYS A 47 -16.54 -6.33 -17.98
N ILE A 48 -17.78 -5.97 -18.29
CA ILE A 48 -18.57 -6.68 -19.30
C ILE A 48 -17.97 -6.52 -20.70
N VAL A 49 -17.99 -7.60 -21.46
CA VAL A 49 -17.51 -7.73 -22.83
C VAL A 49 -18.47 -8.57 -23.66
N GLU A 50 -18.39 -8.45 -24.97
CA GLU A 50 -19.12 -9.27 -25.93
C GLU A 50 -18.20 -10.37 -26.47
N VAL A 51 -18.74 -11.58 -26.69
CA VAL A 51 -17.98 -12.72 -27.21
C VAL A 51 -18.76 -13.35 -28.35
N GLU A 52 -18.13 -13.48 -29.53
CA GLU A 52 -18.77 -14.07 -30.70
C GLU A 52 -19.24 -15.51 -30.39
N GLY A 53 -20.48 -15.82 -30.78
CA GLY A 53 -21.08 -17.15 -30.55
C GLY A 53 -21.60 -17.38 -29.12
N ARG A 54 -21.44 -16.43 -28.18
CA ARG A 54 -22.05 -16.49 -26.84
C ARG A 54 -23.19 -15.48 -26.73
N ARG A 55 -24.20 -15.83 -25.91
CA ARG A 55 -25.37 -14.98 -25.72
C ARG A 55 -25.13 -13.95 -24.62
N GLY A 56 -25.40 -12.69 -24.93
CA GLY A 56 -25.37 -11.59 -23.97
C GLY A 56 -23.96 -11.12 -23.60
N LEU A 57 -23.89 -10.14 -22.70
CA LEU A 57 -22.63 -9.58 -22.22
C LEU A 57 -22.10 -10.39 -21.04
N LEU A 58 -20.81 -10.75 -21.11
CA LEU A 58 -20.14 -11.59 -20.13
C LEU A 58 -19.12 -10.78 -19.34
N THR A 59 -18.92 -11.09 -18.07
CA THR A 59 -17.87 -10.44 -17.26
C THR A 59 -16.51 -11.04 -17.58
N SER A 60 -15.62 -10.23 -18.14
CA SER A 60 -14.26 -10.64 -18.50
C SER A 60 -13.44 -11.16 -17.31
N CYS A 61 -13.71 -10.69 -16.09
CA CYS A 61 -13.00 -11.15 -14.88
C CYS A 61 -13.33 -12.59 -14.45
N ASN A 62 -14.47 -13.14 -14.86
CA ASN A 62 -14.87 -14.53 -14.54
C ASN A 62 -14.77 -15.44 -15.76
N LEU A 63 -14.59 -14.87 -16.95
CA LEU A 63 -14.54 -15.60 -18.20
C LEU A 63 -13.12 -16.13 -18.43
N VAL A 64 -12.94 -17.44 -18.26
CA VAL A 64 -11.70 -18.13 -18.64
C VAL A 64 -11.52 -17.99 -20.15
N ALA A 65 -10.33 -17.57 -20.56
CA ALA A 65 -10.01 -17.36 -21.95
C ALA A 65 -9.74 -18.70 -22.66
N GLU A 66 -10.38 -18.90 -23.81
CA GLU A 66 -10.30 -20.14 -24.60
C GLU A 66 -9.64 -19.87 -25.95
N GLU A 67 -9.03 -20.90 -26.54
CA GLU A 67 -8.42 -20.79 -27.87
C GLU A 67 -9.46 -20.43 -28.93
N GLY A 68 -9.10 -19.49 -29.81
CA GLY A 68 -9.96 -19.02 -30.88
C GLY A 68 -11.13 -18.15 -30.43
N MET A 69 -11.24 -17.85 -29.13
CA MET A 69 -12.25 -16.93 -28.61
C MET A 69 -12.07 -15.55 -29.25
N LYS A 70 -13.17 -14.93 -29.65
CA LYS A 70 -13.20 -13.57 -30.20
C LYS A 70 -14.01 -12.67 -29.30
N VAL A 71 -13.32 -11.75 -28.65
CA VAL A 71 -13.87 -10.82 -27.67
C VAL A 71 -13.90 -9.42 -28.28
N VAL A 72 -15.03 -8.73 -28.10
CA VAL A 72 -15.20 -7.33 -28.46
C VAL A 72 -15.46 -6.54 -27.18
N THR A 73 -14.61 -5.54 -26.91
CA THR A 73 -14.65 -4.74 -25.67
C THR A 73 -15.16 -3.32 -25.90
N ASP A 74 -15.39 -2.94 -27.15
CA ASP A 74 -15.71 -1.57 -27.57
C ASP A 74 -16.95 -1.46 -28.46
N SER A 75 -17.76 -2.52 -28.58
CA SER A 75 -19.04 -2.44 -29.26
C SER A 75 -19.96 -1.44 -28.58
N LYS A 76 -20.87 -0.82 -29.35
CA LYS A 76 -21.84 0.15 -28.81
C LYS A 76 -22.61 -0.43 -27.62
N GLN A 77 -23.03 -1.69 -27.73
CA GLN A 77 -23.76 -2.38 -26.67
C GLN A 77 -22.92 -2.54 -25.39
N VAL A 78 -21.64 -2.90 -25.53
CA VAL A 78 -20.71 -2.99 -24.39
C VAL A 78 -20.52 -1.62 -23.75
N LYS A 79 -20.23 -0.58 -24.53
CA LYS A 79 -20.00 0.78 -24.02
C LYS A 79 -21.23 1.36 -23.31
N ASP A 80 -22.42 1.22 -23.89
CA ASP A 80 -23.66 1.68 -23.30
C ASP A 80 -23.92 1.00 -21.94
N ALA A 81 -23.71 -0.32 -21.88
CA ALA A 81 -23.91 -1.08 -20.64
C ALA A 81 -22.85 -0.75 -19.58
N GLN A 82 -21.58 -0.61 -19.96
CA GLN A 82 -20.51 -0.17 -19.05
C GLN A 82 -20.82 1.22 -18.49
N LYS A 83 -21.27 2.15 -19.34
CA LYS A 83 -21.63 3.51 -18.95
C LYS A 83 -22.74 3.52 -17.91
N ILE A 84 -23.85 2.81 -18.13
CA ILE A 84 -24.95 2.72 -17.16
C ILE A 84 -24.48 2.12 -15.83
N ILE A 85 -23.65 1.08 -15.86
CA ILE A 85 -23.16 0.43 -14.64
C ILE A 85 -22.30 1.38 -13.81
N VAL A 86 -21.31 2.03 -14.44
CA VAL A 86 -20.43 2.97 -13.74
C VAL A 86 -21.19 4.20 -13.27
N ASP A 87 -22.13 4.71 -14.06
CA ASP A 87 -23.00 5.82 -13.68
C ASP A 87 -23.87 5.48 -12.46
N LEU A 88 -24.45 4.27 -12.39
CA LEU A 88 -25.19 3.82 -11.20
C LEU A 88 -24.30 3.73 -9.95
N ILE A 89 -23.05 3.27 -10.09
CA ILE A 89 -22.09 3.19 -8.98
C ILE A 89 -21.67 4.59 -8.50
N LEU A 90 -21.50 5.54 -9.43
CA LEU A 90 -21.27 6.95 -9.10
C LEU A 90 -22.50 7.58 -8.45
N SER A 91 -23.71 7.25 -8.91
CA SER A 91 -24.95 7.79 -8.35
C SER A 91 -25.26 7.28 -6.94
N SER A 92 -24.72 6.13 -6.53
CA SER A 92 -25.07 5.50 -5.25
C SER A 92 -24.28 6.02 -4.04
N GLY A 93 -23.37 6.98 -4.22
CA GLY A 93 -22.52 7.47 -3.13
C GLY A 93 -22.08 8.93 -3.30
N HIS A 94 -21.43 9.47 -2.26
CA HIS A 94 -20.93 10.85 -2.24
C HIS A 94 -19.51 10.93 -2.81
N HIS A 95 -19.42 11.01 -4.14
CA HIS A 95 -18.13 11.01 -4.86
C HIS A 95 -17.61 12.42 -5.15
N ASP A 96 -17.26 13.16 -4.08
CA ASP A 96 -16.68 14.50 -4.14
C ASP A 96 -15.20 14.50 -4.58
N CYS A 97 -14.97 14.20 -5.85
CA CYS A 97 -13.64 13.88 -6.37
C CYS A 97 -12.59 14.97 -6.12
N LEU A 98 -12.96 16.26 -6.16
CA LEU A 98 -12.01 17.36 -5.99
C LEU A 98 -11.42 17.43 -4.58
N SER A 99 -12.22 17.15 -3.54
CA SER A 99 -11.76 17.15 -2.14
C SER A 99 -11.30 15.77 -1.67
N CYS A 100 -11.65 14.69 -2.38
CA CYS A 100 -11.28 13.33 -2.02
C CYS A 100 -9.77 13.08 -2.09
N GLU A 101 -9.22 12.37 -1.10
CA GLU A 101 -7.79 12.03 -1.05
C GLU A 101 -7.36 11.00 -2.10
N GLN A 102 -8.29 10.22 -2.66
CA GLN A 102 -8.02 9.29 -3.77
C GLN A 102 -8.11 9.94 -5.14
N ASN A 103 -8.32 11.26 -5.24
CA ASN A 103 -8.32 11.96 -6.52
C ASN A 103 -7.02 11.65 -7.30
N GLY A 104 -7.14 11.29 -8.57
CA GLY A 104 -6.05 10.90 -9.47
C GLY A 104 -5.41 9.54 -9.16
N ASN A 105 -5.97 8.78 -8.22
CA ASN A 105 -5.62 7.38 -7.95
C ASN A 105 -6.88 6.55 -7.63
N CYS A 106 -8.05 6.97 -8.14
CA CYS A 106 -9.34 6.35 -7.90
C CYS A 106 -9.79 5.61 -9.16
N GLU A 107 -9.93 4.29 -9.09
CA GLU A 107 -10.29 3.48 -10.26
C GLU A 107 -11.72 3.76 -10.75
N LEU A 108 -12.62 4.20 -9.86
CA LEU A 108 -13.96 4.65 -10.24
C LEU A 108 -13.90 5.94 -11.06
N GLN A 109 -13.02 6.88 -10.67
CA GLN A 109 -12.79 8.11 -11.41
C GLN A 109 -12.24 7.81 -12.80
N ASP A 110 -11.28 6.88 -12.90
CA ASP A 110 -10.70 6.46 -14.18
C ASP A 110 -11.74 5.80 -15.10
N ALA A 111 -12.57 4.91 -14.54
CA ALA A 111 -13.65 4.28 -15.29
C ALA A 111 -14.68 5.30 -15.79
N ALA A 112 -15.03 6.28 -14.97
CA ALA A 112 -15.94 7.37 -15.33
C ALA A 112 -15.38 8.23 -16.46
N TYR A 113 -14.12 8.62 -16.34
CA TYR A 113 -13.38 9.39 -17.34
C TYR A 113 -13.32 8.64 -18.67
N TYR A 114 -12.96 7.35 -18.62
CA TYR A 114 -12.88 6.49 -19.80
C TYR A 114 -14.22 6.35 -20.55
N LEU A 115 -15.34 6.36 -19.83
CA LEU A 115 -16.69 6.21 -20.40
C LEU A 115 -17.38 7.55 -20.73
N GLY A 116 -16.69 8.68 -20.49
CA GLY A 116 -17.24 10.02 -20.71
C GLY A 116 -18.48 10.28 -19.86
N ILE A 117 -18.43 9.93 -18.57
CA ILE A 117 -19.46 10.28 -17.59
C ILE A 117 -19.01 11.56 -16.88
N GLU A 118 -19.71 12.67 -17.15
CA GLU A 118 -19.37 13.98 -16.58
C GLU A 118 -20.02 14.24 -15.23
N ARG A 119 -21.25 13.73 -15.05
CA ARG A 119 -22.03 13.85 -13.82
C ARG A 119 -22.88 12.60 -13.63
N PRO A 120 -23.13 12.18 -12.38
CA PRO A 120 -24.07 11.10 -12.09
C PRO A 120 -25.46 11.45 -12.63
N SER A 121 -26.10 10.53 -13.34
CA SER A 121 -27.44 10.76 -13.91
C SER A 121 -28.57 10.64 -12.89
N PHE A 122 -28.32 10.01 -11.75
CA PHE A 122 -29.29 9.76 -10.70
C PHE A 122 -28.81 10.32 -9.35
N ASP A 123 -29.77 10.68 -8.52
CA ASP A 123 -29.55 11.05 -7.12
C ASP A 123 -30.00 9.88 -6.23
N LEU A 124 -29.06 8.96 -5.97
CA LEU A 124 -29.30 7.76 -5.16
C LEU A 124 -28.45 7.75 -3.88
N ALA A 125 -27.60 8.75 -3.67
CA ALA A 125 -26.69 8.76 -2.53
C ALA A 125 -27.48 8.82 -1.20
N PRO A 126 -27.03 8.11 -0.15
CA PRO A 126 -27.66 8.20 1.17
C PRO A 126 -27.65 9.64 1.67
N ALA A 127 -28.72 10.07 2.36
CA ALA A 127 -28.77 11.42 2.91
C ALA A 127 -27.72 11.65 4.03
N GLU A 128 -27.41 10.62 4.80
CA GLU A 128 -26.44 10.68 5.90
C GLU A 128 -25.07 10.14 5.48
N ILE A 129 -24.02 10.90 5.81
CA ILE A 129 -22.63 10.48 5.61
C ILE A 129 -22.15 9.75 6.86
N GLU A 130 -21.97 8.44 6.76
CA GLU A 130 -21.44 7.61 7.83
C GLU A 130 -19.91 7.48 7.71
N THR A 131 -19.19 8.06 8.66
CA THR A 131 -17.72 7.99 8.76
C THR A 131 -17.29 7.32 10.06
N ASP A 132 -16.08 6.77 10.05
CA ASP A 132 -15.45 6.17 11.21
C ASP A 132 -13.96 6.57 11.26
N ASN A 133 -13.61 7.30 12.31
CA ASN A 133 -12.28 7.81 12.62
C ASN A 133 -11.77 7.29 13.98
N SER A 134 -12.34 6.18 14.47
CA SER A 134 -11.96 5.57 15.76
C SER A 134 -10.57 4.93 15.76
N SER A 135 -10.04 4.60 14.57
CA SER A 135 -8.70 4.04 14.36
C SER A 135 -7.65 5.15 14.22
N GLU A 136 -6.46 4.92 14.77
CA GLU A 136 -5.34 5.87 14.70
C GLU A 136 -4.89 6.11 13.26
N PHE A 137 -4.83 5.06 12.45
CA PHE A 137 -4.18 5.08 11.13
C PHE A 137 -5.11 5.00 9.93
N ILE A 138 -6.38 4.67 10.15
CA ILE A 138 -7.31 4.38 9.04
C ILE A 138 -8.58 5.18 9.23
N PHE A 139 -8.93 5.95 8.19
CA PHE A 139 -10.19 6.66 8.09
C PHE A 139 -11.13 5.91 7.14
N VAL A 140 -12.39 5.77 7.56
CA VAL A 140 -13.43 5.10 6.78
C VAL A 140 -14.55 6.07 6.48
N ASP A 141 -14.92 6.16 5.21
CA ASP A 141 -16.07 6.91 4.72
C ASP A 141 -16.96 5.97 3.90
N ARG A 142 -18.03 5.46 4.54
CA ARG A 142 -18.90 4.47 3.91
C ARG A 142 -19.71 5.06 2.76
N SER A 143 -19.89 6.39 2.74
CA SER A 143 -20.62 7.05 1.66
C SER A 143 -19.92 6.99 0.30
N LYS A 144 -18.60 6.73 0.29
CA LYS A 144 -17.79 6.53 -0.92
C LYS A 144 -17.66 5.05 -1.30
N CYS A 145 -18.17 4.14 -0.48
CA CYS A 145 -18.03 2.70 -0.69
C CYS A 145 -18.89 2.24 -1.88
N ILE A 146 -18.28 1.45 -2.77
CA ILE A 146 -18.96 0.84 -3.92
C ILE A 146 -19.28 -0.65 -3.72
N SER A 147 -19.16 -1.13 -2.47
CA SER A 147 -19.42 -2.53 -2.09
C SER A 147 -18.70 -3.57 -2.97
N CYS A 148 -17.50 -3.24 -3.44
CA CYS A 148 -16.71 -4.11 -4.32
C CYS A 148 -16.18 -5.36 -3.61
N GLY A 149 -15.96 -5.26 -2.29
CA GLY A 149 -15.54 -6.37 -1.43
C GLY A 149 -14.03 -6.65 -1.43
N ARG A 150 -13.22 -5.82 -2.09
CA ARG A 150 -11.75 -5.99 -2.08
C ARG A 150 -11.18 -5.91 -0.66
N CYS A 151 -11.69 -4.98 0.16
CA CYS A 151 -11.27 -4.82 1.55
C CYS A 151 -11.60 -6.05 2.42
N VAL A 152 -12.81 -6.60 2.27
CA VAL A 152 -13.26 -7.83 2.95
C VAL A 152 -12.38 -9.00 2.56
N GLU A 153 -12.22 -9.21 1.25
CA GLU A 153 -11.43 -10.31 0.72
C GLU A 153 -9.95 -10.22 1.11
N GLY A 154 -9.35 -9.02 1.07
CA GLY A 154 -7.99 -8.81 1.56
C GLY A 154 -7.86 -9.09 3.06
N CYS A 155 -8.84 -8.67 3.87
CA CYS A 155 -8.86 -8.93 5.31
C CYS A 155 -8.94 -10.43 5.63
N THR A 156 -9.76 -11.18 4.88
CA THR A 156 -10.02 -12.60 5.11
C THR A 156 -8.97 -13.50 4.49
N ARG A 157 -8.59 -13.30 3.22
CA ARG A 157 -7.72 -14.23 2.49
C ARG A 157 -6.26 -13.81 2.45
N THR A 158 -5.98 -12.51 2.41
CA THR A 158 -4.59 -12.02 2.34
C THR A 158 -3.97 -11.95 3.73
N VAL A 159 -4.58 -11.20 4.66
CA VAL A 159 -4.01 -11.02 6.01
C VAL A 159 -4.61 -11.96 7.07
N VAL A 160 -5.69 -12.67 6.75
CA VAL A 160 -6.31 -13.71 7.61
C VAL A 160 -6.71 -13.19 9.00
N ASN A 161 -7.21 -11.95 9.05
CA ASN A 161 -7.75 -11.36 10.28
C ASN A 161 -9.26 -11.53 10.40
N GLU A 162 -9.99 -11.60 9.28
CA GLU A 162 -11.44 -11.84 9.22
C GLU A 162 -12.34 -10.80 9.94
N VAL A 163 -11.83 -9.59 10.15
CA VAL A 163 -12.53 -8.50 10.87
C VAL A 163 -13.56 -7.79 9.99
N LEU A 164 -13.26 -7.63 8.71
CA LEU A 164 -14.10 -6.90 7.75
C LEU A 164 -15.13 -7.82 7.12
N ASN A 165 -16.40 -7.41 7.11
CA ASN A 165 -17.47 -8.11 6.39
C ASN A 165 -18.49 -7.13 5.78
N PHE A 166 -19.51 -7.68 5.11
CA PHE A 166 -20.70 -6.94 4.70
C PHE A 166 -21.83 -7.15 5.70
N ALA A 167 -22.40 -6.06 6.18
CA ALA A 167 -23.66 -6.04 6.90
C ALA A 167 -24.82 -5.69 5.93
N ASN A 168 -26.04 -5.95 6.39
CA ASN A 168 -27.29 -5.66 5.68
C ASN A 168 -27.40 -6.34 4.29
N ARG A 169 -28.40 -5.94 3.50
CA ARG A 169 -28.70 -6.52 2.19
C ARG A 169 -29.20 -5.47 1.20
N GLY A 170 -28.84 -5.65 -0.07
CA GLY A 170 -29.37 -4.84 -1.17
C GLY A 170 -28.72 -3.46 -1.16
N PHE A 171 -29.53 -2.42 -1.26
CA PHE A 171 -29.05 -1.04 -1.27
C PHE A 171 -28.40 -0.64 0.07
N GLU A 172 -28.87 -1.22 1.18
CA GLU A 172 -28.36 -0.96 2.54
C GLU A 172 -27.05 -1.68 2.86
N THR A 173 -26.50 -2.45 1.92
CA THR A 173 -25.26 -3.20 2.13
C THR A 173 -24.08 -2.26 2.37
N ARG A 174 -23.42 -2.44 3.51
CA ARG A 174 -22.26 -1.63 3.92
C ARG A 174 -21.17 -2.51 4.52
N ILE A 175 -19.95 -1.98 4.55
CA ILE A 175 -18.84 -2.64 5.25
C ILE A 175 -19.01 -2.49 6.76
N SER A 176 -18.76 -3.57 7.49
CA SER A 176 -18.78 -3.64 8.95
C SER A 176 -17.47 -4.23 9.49
N PHE A 177 -17.15 -3.90 10.74
CA PHE A 177 -16.03 -4.46 11.49
C PHE A 177 -16.58 -5.30 12.63
N ASP A 178 -16.16 -6.57 12.75
CA ASP A 178 -16.71 -7.55 13.69
C ASP A 178 -18.25 -7.48 13.76
N ASN A 179 -18.81 -7.26 14.95
CA ASN A 179 -20.24 -7.10 15.18
C ASN A 179 -20.68 -5.62 15.05
N GLU A 180 -20.34 -5.00 13.93
CA GLU A 180 -20.61 -3.59 13.60
C GLU A 180 -20.00 -2.58 14.57
N LEU A 181 -18.85 -2.91 15.15
CA LEU A 181 -18.10 -1.98 16.00
C LEU A 181 -17.40 -0.91 15.14
N PRO A 182 -17.09 0.27 15.72
CA PRO A 182 -16.08 1.15 15.15
C PRO A 182 -14.76 0.40 14.95
N MET A 183 -14.00 0.71 13.90
CA MET A 183 -12.77 0.00 13.55
C MET A 183 -11.77 -0.04 14.72
N GLY A 184 -11.59 1.08 15.43
CA GLY A 184 -10.68 1.18 16.58
C GLY A 184 -11.11 0.37 17.80
N GLU A 185 -12.39 0.00 17.89
CA GLU A 185 -12.94 -0.83 18.95
C GLU A 185 -13.09 -2.31 18.55
N SER A 186 -12.90 -2.62 17.26
CA SER A 186 -12.88 -3.98 16.73
C SER A 186 -11.54 -4.69 16.98
N THR A 187 -11.47 -5.96 16.58
CA THR A 187 -10.25 -6.76 16.60
C THR A 187 -9.27 -6.42 15.46
N CYS A 188 -9.53 -5.35 14.69
CA CYS A 188 -8.66 -4.88 13.61
C CYS A 188 -7.26 -4.53 14.13
N VAL A 189 -6.24 -5.20 13.59
CA VAL A 189 -4.83 -4.91 13.87
C VAL A 189 -4.26 -3.74 13.06
N GLN A 190 -5.10 -3.04 12.30
CA GLN A 190 -4.74 -1.87 11.49
C GLN A 190 -3.54 -2.13 10.56
N CYS A 191 -3.51 -3.29 9.89
CA CYS A 191 -2.46 -3.62 8.92
C CYS A 191 -2.55 -2.79 7.63
N GLY A 192 -3.71 -2.19 7.33
CA GLY A 192 -3.94 -1.33 6.16
C GLY A 192 -3.97 -2.04 4.81
N GLU A 193 -4.14 -3.37 4.76
CA GLU A 193 -4.35 -4.06 3.48
C GLU A 193 -5.64 -3.58 2.79
N CYS A 194 -6.70 -3.33 3.58
CA CYS A 194 -7.94 -2.75 3.07
C CYS A 194 -7.77 -1.34 2.49
N VAL A 195 -6.84 -0.53 3.03
CA VAL A 195 -6.49 0.81 2.52
C VAL A 195 -5.83 0.69 1.14
N GLN A 196 -4.88 -0.24 1.00
CA GLN A 196 -4.16 -0.44 -0.26
C GLN A 196 -5.04 -1.03 -1.36
N LEU A 197 -6.00 -1.89 -0.99
CA LEU A 197 -6.91 -2.53 -1.94
C LEU A 197 -8.16 -1.72 -2.28
N CYS A 198 -8.46 -0.64 -1.56
CA CYS A 198 -9.67 0.16 -1.80
C CYS A 198 -9.54 0.93 -3.12
N PRO A 199 -10.40 0.68 -4.12
CA PRO A 199 -10.31 1.33 -5.43
C PRO A 199 -10.86 2.76 -5.42
N VAL A 200 -11.40 3.21 -4.29
CA VAL A 200 -12.14 4.47 -4.11
C VAL A 200 -11.74 5.10 -2.77
N GLY A 201 -12.20 6.32 -2.49
CA GLY A 201 -11.90 7.05 -1.25
C GLY A 201 -12.61 6.58 0.01
N ALA A 202 -13.05 5.32 0.08
CA ALA A 202 -13.87 4.81 1.19
C ALA A 202 -13.05 4.33 2.39
N ILE A 203 -11.83 3.82 2.17
CA ILE A 203 -10.91 3.42 3.25
C ILE A 203 -9.53 3.96 2.87
N ILE A 204 -9.01 4.89 3.66
CA ILE A 204 -7.76 5.61 3.36
C ILE A 204 -6.83 5.67 4.59
N ASP A 205 -5.55 5.96 4.36
CA ASP A 205 -4.60 6.30 5.43
C ASP A 205 -5.03 7.66 6.00
N SER A 206 -5.42 7.70 7.28
CA SER A 206 -5.88 8.93 7.95
C SER A 206 -4.80 10.01 7.93
N ARG A 207 -3.52 9.62 7.93
CA ARG A 207 -2.39 10.53 8.01
C ARG A 207 -2.06 11.18 6.68
N MET A 208 -2.62 10.72 5.57
CA MET A 208 -2.40 11.35 4.26
C MET A 208 -3.33 12.54 4.01
N ILE A 209 -4.42 12.66 4.79
CA ILE A 209 -5.46 13.68 4.61
C ILE A 209 -4.83 15.09 4.63
N GLY A 210 -5.00 15.82 3.52
CA GLY A 210 -4.52 17.19 3.36
C GLY A 210 -3.00 17.38 3.26
N ARG A 211 -2.20 16.30 3.14
CA ARG A 211 -0.73 16.41 3.12
C ARG A 211 -0.09 16.45 1.73
N GLY A 212 -0.82 16.06 0.69
CA GLY A 212 -0.38 16.16 -0.71
C GLY A 212 -1.18 15.23 -1.62
N ARG A 213 -1.15 15.50 -2.93
CA ARG A 213 -1.82 14.66 -3.94
C ARG A 213 -0.90 13.57 -4.43
N THR A 214 -1.47 12.43 -4.83
CA THR A 214 -0.72 11.24 -5.27
C THR A 214 0.27 11.53 -6.41
N TRP A 215 -0.08 12.42 -7.35
CA TRP A 215 0.80 12.82 -8.46
C TRP A 215 1.90 13.81 -8.07
N GLU A 216 1.85 14.41 -6.88
CA GLU A 216 2.89 15.31 -6.34
C GLU A 216 3.99 14.55 -5.61
N LEU A 217 3.74 13.30 -5.23
CA LEU A 217 4.64 12.49 -4.42
C LEU A 217 5.57 11.65 -5.28
N GLU A 218 6.85 11.65 -4.94
CA GLU A 218 7.81 10.74 -5.54
C GLU A 218 7.70 9.36 -4.88
N LYS A 219 7.68 8.32 -5.70
CA LYS A 219 7.68 6.93 -5.24
C LYS A 219 9.11 6.41 -5.15
N VAL A 220 9.51 5.97 -3.97
CA VAL A 220 10.85 5.43 -3.71
C VAL A 220 10.73 4.06 -3.07
N GLU A 221 11.27 3.04 -3.74
CA GLU A 221 11.31 1.69 -3.19
C GLU A 221 12.43 1.54 -2.14
N THR A 222 12.14 0.84 -1.05
CA THR A 222 13.10 0.52 0.01
C THR A 222 12.69 -0.75 0.77
N VAL A 223 13.41 -1.08 1.84
CA VAL A 223 13.16 -2.26 2.67
C VAL A 223 12.76 -1.84 4.07
N CYS A 224 11.79 -2.55 4.65
CA CYS A 224 11.29 -2.33 6.00
C CYS A 224 12.39 -2.58 7.06
N PRO A 225 12.72 -1.59 7.92
CA PRO A 225 13.79 -1.72 8.91
C PRO A 225 13.32 -2.39 10.22
N TYR A 226 12.17 -3.07 10.23
CA TYR A 226 11.56 -3.60 11.46
C TYR A 226 11.97 -5.03 11.81
N CYS A 227 11.28 -6.02 11.28
CA CYS A 227 11.59 -7.43 11.53
C CYS A 227 12.51 -7.99 10.42
N GLY A 228 12.96 -9.23 10.59
CA GLY A 228 13.83 -9.91 9.61
C GLY A 228 13.15 -10.39 8.32
N VAL A 229 11.87 -10.06 8.08
CA VAL A 229 11.16 -10.48 6.85
C VAL A 229 11.66 -9.72 5.62
N GLY A 230 12.09 -8.46 5.79
CA GLY A 230 12.56 -7.64 4.67
C GLY A 230 11.44 -7.29 3.68
N CYS A 231 10.26 -6.91 4.17
CA CYS A 231 9.16 -6.46 3.31
C CYS A 231 9.62 -5.28 2.43
N LYS A 232 9.36 -5.36 1.13
CA LYS A 232 9.63 -4.28 0.18
C LYS A 232 8.55 -3.21 0.31
N LEU A 233 8.98 -1.98 0.55
CA LEU A 233 8.15 -0.81 0.76
C LEU A 233 8.26 0.12 -0.45
N GLU A 234 7.16 0.79 -0.78
CA GLU A 234 7.15 1.96 -1.65
C GLU A 234 6.78 3.17 -0.78
N MET A 235 7.74 4.07 -0.56
CA MET A 235 7.55 5.32 0.16
C MET A 235 7.07 6.39 -0.80
N HIS A 236 6.03 7.12 -0.42
CA HIS A 236 5.49 8.26 -1.17
C HIS A 236 5.98 9.53 -0.48
N VAL A 237 6.92 10.22 -1.11
CA VAL A 237 7.73 11.28 -0.50
C VAL A 237 7.41 12.63 -1.14
N ASP A 238 7.12 13.62 -0.31
CA ASP A 238 7.12 15.03 -0.73
C ASP A 238 8.57 15.53 -0.67
N ARG A 239 9.23 15.67 -1.82
CA ARG A 239 10.62 16.12 -1.90
C ARG A 239 10.81 17.58 -1.50
N GLN A 240 9.80 18.43 -1.69
CA GLN A 240 9.92 19.84 -1.35
C GLN A 240 9.88 20.04 0.16
N LYS A 241 9.02 19.29 0.86
CA LYS A 241 8.94 19.29 2.33
C LYS A 241 9.96 18.35 2.99
N ASN A 242 10.56 17.45 2.21
CA ASN A 242 11.41 16.36 2.71
C ASN A 242 10.68 15.48 3.74
N GLU A 243 9.44 15.12 3.44
CA GLU A 243 8.57 14.34 4.32
C GLU A 243 8.08 13.06 3.63
N ILE A 244 8.00 11.98 4.40
CA ILE A 244 7.30 10.76 3.98
C ILE A 244 5.81 10.99 4.30
N ILE A 245 4.97 10.92 3.27
CA ILE A 245 3.52 11.15 3.41
C ILE A 245 2.78 9.84 3.69
N ARG A 246 3.11 8.78 2.95
CA ARG A 246 2.55 7.44 3.16
C ARG A 246 3.47 6.34 2.67
N VAL A 247 3.18 5.11 3.08
CA VAL A 247 3.90 3.91 2.64
C VAL A 247 2.91 2.86 2.15
N THR A 248 3.19 2.29 0.97
CA THR A 248 2.50 1.11 0.44
C THR A 248 3.47 -0.05 0.32
N GLY A 249 2.96 -1.28 0.25
CA GLY A 249 3.78 -2.43 -0.07
C GLY A 249 3.91 -2.60 -1.58
N VAL A 250 5.06 -3.04 -2.04
CA VAL A 250 5.29 -3.33 -3.47
C VAL A 250 4.62 -4.66 -3.84
N GLU A 251 3.60 -4.61 -4.71
CA GLU A 251 2.71 -5.73 -5.04
C GLU A 251 3.42 -6.95 -5.62
N ASP A 252 4.46 -6.77 -6.42
CA ASP A 252 5.24 -7.84 -7.07
C ASP A 252 6.48 -8.28 -6.26
N SER A 253 6.59 -7.83 -5.00
CA SER A 253 7.70 -8.19 -4.12
C SER A 253 7.68 -9.68 -3.75
N PRO A 254 8.80 -10.41 -3.87
CA PRO A 254 8.87 -11.83 -3.51
C PRO A 254 8.80 -12.08 -2.00
N THR A 255 9.00 -11.06 -1.17
CA THR A 255 9.02 -11.22 0.30
C THR A 255 7.67 -11.01 0.95
N ASN A 256 6.83 -10.14 0.37
CA ASN A 256 5.60 -9.70 1.01
C ASN A 256 4.42 -9.51 0.06
N GLU A 257 4.63 -9.58 -1.27
CA GLU A 257 3.56 -9.44 -2.27
C GLU A 257 2.64 -8.26 -1.93
N GLY A 258 3.21 -7.08 -1.66
CA GLY A 258 2.49 -5.86 -1.27
C GLY A 258 1.86 -5.83 0.15
N MET A 259 1.78 -6.95 0.86
CA MET A 259 1.25 -7.00 2.22
C MET A 259 2.22 -6.31 3.19
N LEU A 260 1.69 -5.53 4.14
CA LEU A 260 2.47 -4.91 5.22
C LEU A 260 1.76 -5.06 6.56
N CYS A 261 2.54 -5.11 7.64
CA CYS A 261 2.02 -4.94 9.00
C CYS A 261 1.96 -3.45 9.38
N VAL A 262 1.27 -3.15 10.49
CA VAL A 262 1.13 -1.79 11.02
C VAL A 262 2.46 -1.03 11.15
N LYS A 263 3.54 -1.71 11.56
CA LYS A 263 4.87 -1.10 11.70
C LYS A 263 5.46 -0.66 10.36
N GLY A 264 5.41 -1.54 9.35
CA GLY A 264 5.96 -1.22 8.03
C GLY A 264 5.13 -0.18 7.28
N ARG A 265 3.81 -0.18 7.50
CA ARG A 265 2.89 0.74 6.82
C ARG A 265 2.82 2.12 7.48
N TYR A 266 2.84 2.18 8.81
CA TYR A 266 2.63 3.41 9.55
C TYR A 266 3.81 3.86 10.41
N GLY A 267 4.72 2.96 10.81
CA GLY A 267 5.87 3.28 11.65
C GLY A 267 7.02 3.96 10.90
N PHE A 268 6.86 5.18 10.42
CA PHE A 268 7.96 5.94 9.80
C PHE A 268 8.16 7.34 10.39
N ASP A 269 7.28 7.78 11.28
CA ASP A 269 7.26 9.14 11.83
C ASP A 269 8.49 9.46 12.69
N PHE A 270 9.18 8.44 13.22
CA PHE A 270 10.38 8.60 14.03
C PHE A 270 11.54 9.28 13.27
N VAL A 271 11.55 9.23 11.94
CA VAL A 271 12.57 9.88 11.10
C VAL A 271 12.50 11.40 11.23
N SER A 272 11.29 11.94 11.41
CA SER A 272 10.99 13.37 11.53
C SER A 272 10.68 13.81 12.97
N SER A 273 10.87 12.93 13.96
CA SER A 273 10.64 13.27 15.36
C SER A 273 11.55 14.40 15.83
N GLN A 274 10.99 15.34 16.60
CA GLN A 274 11.74 16.44 17.24
C GLN A 274 12.72 15.94 18.29
N ASP A 275 12.51 14.73 18.83
CA ASP A 275 13.41 14.09 19.78
C ASP A 275 14.65 13.46 19.11
N ARG A 276 14.71 13.46 17.77
CA ARG A 276 15.83 12.88 17.03
C ARG A 276 17.10 13.70 17.26
N ILE A 277 18.14 13.06 17.78
CA ILE A 277 19.45 13.68 17.93
C ILE A 277 20.10 13.83 16.55
N THR A 278 20.33 15.08 16.13
CA THR A 278 20.91 15.44 14.82
C THR A 278 22.35 15.95 14.90
N THR A 279 22.87 16.20 16.11
CA THR A 279 24.22 16.72 16.35
C THR A 279 24.96 15.84 17.37
N PRO A 280 26.26 15.57 17.19
CA PRO A 280 27.05 14.85 18.17
C PRO A 280 27.03 15.53 19.55
N LEU A 281 27.04 14.73 20.62
CA LEU A 281 27.01 15.21 22.01
C LEU A 281 28.19 14.62 22.81
N ILE A 282 28.87 15.46 23.60
CA ILE A 282 29.91 15.04 24.55
C ILE A 282 29.39 15.24 25.96
N LYS A 283 29.59 14.23 26.83
CA LYS A 283 29.24 14.31 28.25
C LYS A 283 30.43 14.80 29.08
N GLU A 284 30.27 15.94 29.74
CA GLU A 284 31.25 16.55 30.65
C GLU A 284 30.56 16.93 31.96
N ASN A 285 31.17 16.58 33.10
CA ASN A 285 30.63 16.89 34.44
C ASN A 285 29.15 16.50 34.61
N GLY A 286 28.75 15.38 34.02
CA GLY A 286 27.38 14.86 34.09
C GLY A 286 26.39 15.46 33.09
N LYS A 287 26.77 16.49 32.32
CA LYS A 287 25.88 17.16 31.35
C LYS A 287 26.36 16.94 29.92
N PHE A 288 25.42 16.82 28.98
CA PHE A 288 25.72 16.75 27.55
C PHE A 288 25.82 18.16 26.96
N ARG A 289 26.85 18.38 26.14
CA ARG A 289 26.96 19.56 25.26
C ARG A 289 27.06 19.11 23.80
N ALA A 290 26.55 19.94 22.90
CA ALA A 290 26.75 19.74 21.47
C ALA A 290 28.23 19.91 21.08
N ALA A 291 28.66 19.14 20.10
CA ALA A 291 30.01 19.17 19.54
C ALA A 291 29.95 18.89 18.03
N ASP A 292 30.98 19.32 17.31
CA ASP A 292 31.11 19.00 15.88
C ASP A 292 31.88 17.69 15.65
N TRP A 293 31.85 17.19 14.42
CA TRP A 293 32.56 15.97 14.05
C TRP A 293 34.10 16.12 14.11
N ALA A 294 34.62 17.34 13.91
CA ALA A 294 36.05 17.62 13.94
C ALA A 294 36.63 17.55 15.36
N GLU A 295 35.81 17.82 16.38
CA GLU A 295 36.13 17.66 17.79
C GLU A 295 35.91 16.20 18.25
N VAL A 296 34.76 15.63 17.93
CA VAL A 296 34.34 14.32 18.46
C VAL A 296 35.24 13.19 17.99
N ILE A 297 35.61 13.16 16.71
CA ILE A 297 36.41 12.05 16.16
C ILE A 297 37.81 11.97 16.84
N PRO A 298 38.61 13.06 16.92
CA PRO A 298 39.87 13.04 17.66
C PRO A 298 39.70 12.77 19.15
N TYR A 299 38.62 13.30 19.77
CA TYR A 299 38.33 13.08 21.19
C TYR A 299 38.13 11.60 21.50
N VAL A 300 37.26 10.91 20.75
CA VAL A 300 37.00 9.47 20.89
C VAL A 300 38.27 8.67 20.58
N GLY A 301 38.97 9.00 19.49
CA GLY A 301 40.22 8.32 19.11
C GLY A 301 41.31 8.42 20.19
N LYS A 302 41.48 9.58 20.82
CA LYS A 302 42.44 9.78 21.92
C LYS A 302 42.09 8.92 23.13
N LYS A 303 40.81 8.85 23.50
CA LYS A 303 40.32 8.04 24.63
C LYS A 303 40.52 6.54 24.38
N LEU A 304 40.13 6.04 23.20
CA LEU A 304 40.32 4.63 22.83
C LEU A 304 41.80 4.24 22.80
N LYS A 305 42.67 5.08 22.24
CA LYS A 305 44.13 4.85 22.25
C LYS A 305 44.72 4.80 23.66
N ALA A 306 44.27 5.68 24.55
CA ALA A 306 44.71 5.69 25.94
C ALA A 306 44.32 4.39 26.66
N ILE A 307 43.05 3.96 26.54
CA ILE A 307 42.56 2.71 27.12
C ILE A 307 43.34 1.51 26.57
N LYS A 308 43.53 1.43 25.25
CA LYS A 308 44.30 0.36 24.60
C LYS A 308 45.75 0.31 25.10
N LYS A 309 46.39 1.45 25.33
CA LYS A 309 47.77 1.53 25.83
C LYS A 309 47.88 1.08 27.29
N GLU A 310 46.90 1.41 28.12
CA GLU A 310 46.92 1.14 29.57
C GLU A 310 46.45 -0.27 29.92
N PHE A 311 45.39 -0.76 29.25
CA PHE A 311 44.69 -2.00 29.61
C PHE A 311 44.71 -3.08 28.52
N GLY A 312 45.30 -2.80 27.34
CA GLY A 312 45.30 -3.70 26.19
C GLY A 312 44.06 -3.56 25.29
N SER A 313 44.09 -4.20 24.12
CA SER A 313 43.00 -4.11 23.13
C SER A 313 41.71 -4.78 23.58
N ASP A 314 41.79 -5.89 24.33
CA ASP A 314 40.63 -6.63 24.81
C ASP A 314 39.88 -5.94 25.96
N ALA A 315 40.38 -4.82 26.48
CA ALA A 315 39.63 -3.94 27.38
C ALA A 315 38.55 -3.11 26.65
N ILE A 316 38.53 -3.15 25.32
CA ILE A 316 37.55 -2.45 24.48
C ILE A 316 36.60 -3.48 23.88
N ALA A 317 35.30 -3.19 23.92
CA ALA A 317 34.26 -3.98 23.26
C ALA A 317 33.41 -3.09 22.36
N GLY A 318 32.92 -3.66 21.26
CA GLY A 318 32.03 -3.00 20.31
C GLY A 318 30.70 -3.71 20.22
N LEU A 319 29.60 -2.96 20.37
CA LEU A 319 28.25 -3.46 20.13
C LEU A 319 27.69 -2.77 18.89
N THR A 320 27.37 -3.56 17.86
CA THR A 320 26.71 -3.08 16.65
C THR A 320 25.21 -3.41 16.66
N SER A 321 24.50 -3.05 15.59
CA SER A 321 23.05 -3.17 15.50
C SER A 321 22.59 -4.08 14.35
N ALA A 322 21.54 -4.86 14.58
CA ALA A 322 20.83 -5.59 13.53
C ALA A 322 19.92 -4.67 12.69
N LYS A 323 19.78 -3.38 13.06
CA LYS A 323 19.02 -2.36 12.31
C LYS A 323 19.84 -1.60 11.28
N VAL A 324 21.17 -1.66 11.36
CA VAL A 324 22.06 -1.01 10.40
C VAL A 324 22.37 -1.97 9.25
N THR A 325 22.90 -1.43 8.17
CA THR A 325 23.24 -2.21 6.98
C THR A 325 24.38 -3.21 7.25
N ASN A 326 24.48 -4.22 6.39
CA ASN A 326 25.58 -5.18 6.40
C ASN A 326 26.92 -4.50 6.09
N GLU A 327 26.94 -3.43 5.28
CA GLU A 327 28.14 -2.62 5.01
C GLU A 327 28.60 -1.86 6.26
N GLU A 328 27.69 -1.26 7.02
CA GLU A 328 28.00 -0.60 8.29
C GLU A 328 28.51 -1.61 9.33
N ASN A 329 27.86 -2.77 9.43
CA ASN A 329 28.31 -3.86 10.30
C ASN A 329 29.70 -4.38 9.90
N PHE A 330 29.97 -4.51 8.59
CA PHE A 330 31.28 -4.90 8.07
C PHE A 330 32.35 -3.86 8.41
N ALA A 331 32.06 -2.57 8.21
CA ALA A 331 32.98 -1.48 8.54
C ALA A 331 33.28 -1.45 10.05
N PHE A 332 32.26 -1.61 10.89
CA PHE A 332 32.40 -1.62 12.35
C PHE A 332 33.25 -2.79 12.83
N GLN A 333 32.95 -4.02 12.40
CA GLN A 333 33.75 -5.18 12.82
C GLN A 333 35.19 -5.09 12.31
N LYS A 334 35.41 -4.51 11.12
CA LYS A 334 36.74 -4.32 10.56
C LYS A 334 37.54 -3.32 11.38
N PHE A 335 36.92 -2.21 11.80
CA PHE A 335 37.53 -1.23 12.71
C PHE A 335 37.95 -1.89 14.03
N MET A 336 37.07 -2.66 14.65
CA MET A 336 37.36 -3.33 15.92
C MET A 336 38.48 -4.36 15.80
N ARG A 337 38.47 -5.20 14.75
CA ARG A 337 39.48 -6.24 14.56
C ARG A 337 40.82 -5.71 14.06
N SER A 338 40.82 -4.74 13.15
CA SER A 338 42.05 -4.25 12.49
C SER A 338 42.69 -3.09 13.25
N GLU A 339 41.91 -2.08 13.65
CA GLU A 339 42.45 -0.86 14.25
C GLU A 339 42.56 -0.98 15.77
N ILE A 340 41.51 -1.50 16.41
CA ILE A 340 41.52 -1.74 17.85
C ILE A 340 42.32 -3.01 18.18
N GLY A 341 42.23 -4.06 17.37
CA GLY A 341 42.99 -5.30 17.57
C GLY A 341 42.35 -6.23 18.60
N THR A 342 41.01 -6.28 18.63
CA THR A 342 40.23 -7.17 19.50
C THR A 342 39.16 -7.91 18.72
N ASN A 343 38.76 -9.08 19.20
CA ASN A 343 37.61 -9.83 18.70
C ASN A 343 36.34 -9.60 19.53
N ASN A 344 36.38 -8.71 20.52
CA ASN A 344 35.25 -8.36 21.37
C ASN A 344 34.24 -7.48 20.61
N VAL A 345 33.53 -8.12 19.68
CA VAL A 345 32.48 -7.52 18.85
C VAL A 345 31.24 -8.38 18.97
N ASP A 346 30.13 -7.75 19.29
CA ASP A 346 28.84 -8.40 19.33
C ASP A 346 27.76 -7.46 18.76
N HIS A 347 26.52 -7.94 18.69
CA HIS A 347 25.38 -7.18 18.18
C HIS A 347 24.11 -7.56 18.93
N CYS A 348 23.07 -6.75 18.81
CA CYS A 348 21.75 -7.14 19.30
C CYS A 348 21.18 -8.32 18.48
N ALA A 349 21.09 -9.50 19.12
CA ALA A 349 20.49 -10.70 18.52
C ALA A 349 18.94 -10.75 18.62
N ARG A 350 18.31 -9.77 19.28
CA ARG A 350 16.85 -9.65 19.42
C ARG A 350 16.41 -8.22 19.11
N LEU A 351 15.40 -8.11 18.25
CA LEU A 351 14.71 -6.88 17.87
C LEU A 351 13.21 -7.01 18.07
#